data_AF-A0A059LJR2-F1
#
_entry.id   AF-A0A059LJR2-F1
#
_cell.length_a   1.000
_cell.length_b   1.000
_cell.length_c   1.000
_cell.angle_alpha   90.00
_cell.angle_beta   90.00
_cell.angle_gamma   90.00
#
_symmetry.space_group_name_H-M   'P 1'
#
loop_
_entity.id
_entity.type
_entity.pdbx_description
1 polymer ?
#
loop_
_entity_poly.entity_id
_entity_poly.type
_entity_poly.pdbx_seq_one_letter_code
_entity_poly.pdbx_strand_id
1 'polypeptide(L)'
;MRKNQELRLRAVARRGIGKDHAKWIPVSTVSYQYMPLITLNRALLDTLSDDQKQAWCDSDPCKTFRFNRLTKEVEIVNPESYQYDGEVIAKAEEMGVPGLVDIRASQDTFIFRLESTGVLPAEEIILTALEVLGKKVQTLMTELEGEALIHEGKAE
;
A
#
# COMPACT_ATOMS: atom_id res chain seq x y z
N MET A 1 7.89 -40.18 5.16
CA MET A 1 8.69 -41.27 5.76
C MET A 1 8.21 -42.60 5.23
N ARG A 2 9.11 -43.56 5.00
CA ARG A 2 8.77 -44.94 4.59
C ARG A 2 8.74 -45.86 5.81
N LYS A 3 8.32 -47.11 5.58
CA LYS A 3 8.30 -48.17 6.60
C LYS A 3 9.67 -48.28 7.29
N ASN A 4 9.68 -48.34 8.62
CA ASN A 4 10.88 -48.40 9.48
C ASN A 4 11.74 -47.12 9.55
N GLN A 5 11.19 -45.93 9.29
CA GLN A 5 11.86 -44.65 9.57
C GLN A 5 11.25 -43.98 10.80
N GLU A 6 12.09 -43.55 11.76
CA GLU A 6 11.69 -42.70 12.88
C GLU A 6 12.46 -41.36 12.87
N LEU A 7 11.82 -40.32 13.42
CA LEU A 7 12.44 -39.03 13.69
C LEU A 7 12.25 -38.69 15.16
N ARG A 8 13.36 -38.60 15.90
CA ARG A 8 13.38 -38.09 17.27
C ARG A 8 14.07 -36.73 17.30
N LEU A 9 13.31 -35.68 17.56
CA LEU A 9 13.82 -34.31 17.60
C LEU A 9 13.44 -33.59 18.89
N ARG A 10 14.30 -32.66 19.33
CA ARG A 10 14.00 -31.67 20.36
C ARG A 10 14.25 -30.30 19.77
N ALA A 11 13.20 -29.48 19.69
CA ALA A 11 13.31 -28.09 19.26
C ALA A 11 13.08 -27.16 20.46
N VAL A 12 13.79 -26.03 20.50
CA VAL A 12 13.63 -24.99 21.53
C VAL A 12 13.26 -23.70 20.83
N ALA A 13 12.07 -23.17 21.13
CA ALA A 13 11.65 -21.87 20.63
C ALA A 13 12.42 -20.75 21.34
N ARG A 14 12.84 -19.74 20.58
CA ARG A 14 13.48 -18.52 21.07
C ARG A 14 12.82 -17.32 20.41
N ARG A 15 12.68 -16.23 21.16
CA ARG A 15 12.27 -14.94 20.61
C ARG A 15 13.42 -14.35 19.80
N GLY A 16 13.12 -13.82 18.62
CA GLY A 16 14.08 -13.11 17.77
C GLY A 16 13.36 -12.04 16.96
N ILE A 17 14.09 -11.36 16.07
CA ILE A 17 13.55 -10.30 15.22
C ILE A 17 13.76 -10.64 13.74
N GLY A 18 12.87 -10.13 12.87
CA GLY A 18 12.93 -10.39 11.43
C GLY A 18 14.23 -9.96 10.75
N LYS A 19 14.94 -8.96 11.31
CA LYS A 19 16.26 -8.53 10.83
C LYS A 19 17.31 -9.63 10.92
N ASP A 20 17.23 -10.47 11.95
CA ASP A 20 18.20 -11.54 12.18
C ASP A 20 17.87 -12.77 11.33
N HIS A 21 16.59 -13.08 11.14
CA HIS A 21 16.16 -14.20 10.29
C HIS A 21 14.68 -14.10 9.87
N ALA A 22 14.39 -14.43 8.62
CA ALA A 22 13.03 -14.36 8.04
C ALA A 22 11.96 -15.16 8.79
N LYS A 23 12.31 -16.34 9.35
CA LYS A 23 11.42 -17.15 10.21
C LYS A 23 10.81 -16.41 11.42
N TRP A 24 11.36 -15.26 11.81
CA TRP A 24 10.86 -14.42 12.90
C TRP A 24 10.03 -13.23 12.42
N ILE A 25 9.79 -13.11 11.11
CA ILE A 25 8.87 -12.11 10.55
C ILE A 25 7.43 -12.59 10.83
N PRO A 26 6.60 -11.82 11.56
CA PRO A 26 5.24 -12.25 11.91
C PRO A 26 4.22 -12.05 10.78
N VAL A 27 4.65 -11.44 9.67
CA VAL A 27 3.82 -11.10 8.51
C VAL A 27 4.22 -11.91 7.28
N SER A 28 3.24 -12.28 6.47
CA SER A 28 3.46 -12.92 5.18
C SER A 28 3.82 -11.87 4.12
N THR A 29 3.04 -10.78 4.07
CA THR A 29 3.30 -9.64 3.20
C THR A 29 2.79 -8.36 3.84
N VAL A 30 3.49 -7.25 3.54
CA VAL A 30 3.09 -5.90 3.90
C VAL A 30 3.39 -5.01 2.71
N SER A 31 2.38 -4.26 2.29
CA SER A 31 2.51 -3.31 1.19
C SER A 31 1.68 -2.07 1.48
N TYR A 32 2.01 -0.97 0.81
CA TYR A 32 1.21 0.24 0.84
C TYR A 32 1.15 0.82 -0.56
N GLN A 33 0.10 1.60 -0.80
CA GLN A 33 -0.12 2.29 -2.05
C GLN A 33 -0.77 3.64 -1.75
N TYR A 34 -0.37 4.70 -2.45
CA TYR A 34 -1.03 6.01 -2.29
C TYR A 34 -2.45 5.98 -2.84
N MET A 35 -3.38 6.62 -2.12
CA MET A 35 -4.76 6.77 -2.59
C MET A 35 -4.77 7.56 -3.91
N PRO A 36 -5.37 7.04 -4.97
CA PRO A 36 -5.43 7.73 -6.25
C PRO A 36 -6.47 8.85 -6.21
N LEU A 37 -5.99 10.06 -6.48
CA LEU A 37 -6.79 11.25 -6.74
C LEU A 37 -7.11 11.28 -8.23
N ILE A 38 -8.32 10.90 -8.58
CA ILE A 38 -8.77 10.75 -9.97
C ILE A 38 -9.66 11.94 -10.34
N THR A 39 -9.27 12.67 -11.36
CA THR A 39 -10.05 13.78 -11.93
C THR A 39 -10.40 13.47 -13.38
N LEU A 40 -11.68 13.47 -13.72
CA LEU A 40 -12.18 13.26 -15.08
C LEU A 40 -12.46 14.59 -15.76
N ASN A 41 -11.99 14.75 -17.00
CA ASN A 41 -12.33 15.89 -17.83
C ASN A 41 -13.68 15.63 -18.52
N ARG A 42 -14.76 16.14 -17.91
CA ARG A 42 -16.13 15.97 -18.43
C ARG A 42 -16.31 16.52 -19.85
N ALA A 43 -15.68 17.66 -20.16
CA ALA A 43 -15.79 18.27 -21.48
C ALA A 43 -15.20 17.36 -22.58
N LEU A 44 -14.10 16.66 -22.30
CA LEU A 44 -13.54 15.69 -23.23
C LEU A 44 -14.37 14.40 -23.29
N LEU A 45 -14.89 13.94 -22.16
CA LEU A 45 -15.79 12.77 -22.12
C LEU A 45 -17.03 12.98 -23.00
N ASP A 46 -17.61 14.18 -23.00
CA ASP A 46 -18.81 14.48 -23.81
C ASP A 46 -18.55 14.47 -25.32
N THR A 47 -17.29 14.62 -25.75
CA THR A 47 -16.92 14.49 -27.17
C THR A 47 -16.86 13.03 -27.65
N LEU A 48 -16.77 12.07 -26.72
CA LEU A 48 -16.65 10.64 -27.03
C LEU A 48 -18.02 10.01 -27.23
N SER A 49 -18.08 9.04 -28.15
CA SER A 49 -19.28 8.20 -28.30
C SER A 49 -19.49 7.28 -27.10
N ASP A 50 -20.71 6.77 -26.93
CA ASP A 50 -21.05 5.84 -25.86
C ASP A 50 -20.18 4.57 -25.92
N ASP A 51 -19.86 4.08 -27.13
CA ASP A 51 -18.99 2.91 -27.34
C ASP A 51 -17.53 3.22 -26.96
N GLN A 52 -17.06 4.42 -27.24
CA GLN A 52 -15.73 4.90 -26.86
C GLN A 52 -15.59 5.03 -25.34
N LYS A 53 -16.61 5.57 -24.66
CA LYS A 53 -16.65 5.64 -23.19
C LYS A 53 -16.63 4.25 -22.55
N GLN A 54 -17.38 3.31 -23.13
CA GLN A 54 -17.37 1.91 -22.68
C GLN A 54 -15.99 1.27 -22.90
N ALA A 55 -15.42 1.39 -24.09
CA ALA A 55 -14.10 0.83 -24.42
C ALA A 55 -12.98 1.42 -23.53
N TRP A 56 -13.07 2.70 -23.18
CA TRP A 56 -12.15 3.34 -22.24
C TRP A 56 -12.31 2.77 -20.82
N CYS A 57 -13.54 2.64 -20.31
CA CYS A 57 -13.78 1.99 -19.02
C CYS A 57 -13.31 0.53 -19.01
N ASP A 58 -13.47 -0.20 -20.12
CA ASP A 58 -13.07 -1.60 -20.25
C ASP A 58 -11.54 -1.78 -20.34
N SER A 59 -10.79 -0.71 -20.63
CA SER A 59 -9.32 -0.74 -20.60
C SER A 59 -8.76 -0.85 -19.19
N ASP A 60 -9.54 -0.50 -18.17
CA ASP A 60 -9.17 -0.63 -16.76
C ASP A 60 -9.41 -2.07 -16.25
N PRO A 61 -8.37 -2.86 -15.96
CA PRO A 61 -8.52 -4.24 -15.50
C PRO A 61 -9.21 -4.33 -14.12
N CYS A 62 -9.08 -3.28 -13.30
CA CYS A 62 -9.50 -3.26 -11.91
C CYS A 62 -10.87 -2.60 -11.69
N LYS A 63 -11.54 -2.18 -12.76
CA LYS A 63 -12.92 -1.66 -12.76
C LYS A 63 -13.14 -0.51 -11.77
N THR A 64 -12.14 0.35 -11.62
CA THR A 64 -12.22 1.64 -10.95
C THR A 64 -13.23 2.55 -11.66
N PHE A 65 -13.33 2.45 -12.98
CA PHE A 65 -14.28 3.23 -13.79
C PHE A 65 -15.48 2.41 -14.24
N ARG A 66 -16.64 3.07 -14.38
CA ARG A 66 -17.85 2.46 -14.93
C ARG A 66 -18.61 3.44 -15.81
N PHE A 67 -18.99 2.99 -16.98
CA PHE A 67 -19.92 3.72 -17.83
C PHE A 67 -21.37 3.41 -17.46
N ASN A 68 -22.16 4.43 -17.17
CA ASN A 68 -23.58 4.32 -16.89
C ASN A 68 -24.38 4.60 -18.17
N ARG A 69 -25.00 3.56 -18.75
CA ARG A 69 -25.75 3.68 -20.02
C ARG A 69 -27.01 4.53 -19.93
N LEU A 70 -27.56 4.73 -18.73
CA LEU A 70 -28.77 5.53 -18.54
C LEU A 70 -28.45 7.03 -18.50
N THR A 71 -27.41 7.41 -17.77
CA THR A 71 -26.96 8.81 -17.65
C THR A 71 -26.01 9.22 -18.76
N LYS A 72 -25.41 8.25 -19.47
CA LYS A 72 -24.32 8.44 -20.46
C LYS A 72 -23.07 9.08 -19.87
N GLU A 73 -22.89 8.97 -18.56
CA GLU A 73 -21.74 9.48 -17.82
C GLU A 73 -20.81 8.33 -17.39
N VAL A 74 -19.54 8.68 -17.20
CA VAL A 74 -18.53 7.80 -16.61
C VAL A 74 -18.41 8.14 -15.13
N GLU A 75 -18.57 7.13 -14.29
CA GLU A 75 -18.52 7.23 -12.84
C GLU A 75 -17.27 6.52 -12.31
N ILE A 76 -16.70 7.07 -11.23
CA ILE A 76 -15.61 6.45 -10.49
C ILE A 76 -16.24 5.60 -9.40
N VAL A 77 -16.13 4.28 -9.51
CA VAL A 77 -16.79 3.33 -8.59
C VAL A 77 -15.95 3.10 -7.36
N ASN A 78 -14.69 2.74 -7.55
CA ASN A 78 -13.76 2.45 -6.46
C ASN A 78 -12.36 2.96 -6.81
N PRO A 79 -11.98 4.16 -6.32
CA PRO A 79 -10.62 4.67 -6.50
C PRO A 79 -9.57 3.71 -5.92
N GLU A 80 -9.83 3.05 -4.79
CA GLU A 80 -8.85 2.21 -4.09
C GLU A 80 -8.40 0.97 -4.87
N SER A 81 -9.17 0.55 -5.88
CA SER A 81 -8.83 -0.60 -6.72
C SER A 81 -7.85 -0.26 -7.84
N TYR A 82 -7.65 1.01 -8.16
CA TYR A 82 -6.77 1.42 -9.26
C TYR A 82 -5.32 0.99 -8.97
N GLN A 83 -4.62 0.43 -9.95
CA GLN A 83 -3.29 -0.17 -9.75
C GLN A 83 -2.12 0.67 -10.27
N TYR A 84 -2.35 1.90 -10.75
CA TYR A 84 -1.33 2.72 -11.39
C TYR A 84 -0.63 2.01 -12.57
N ASP A 85 -1.38 1.24 -13.34
CA ASP A 85 -0.90 0.57 -14.56
C ASP A 85 -0.69 1.53 -15.75
N GLY A 86 -1.37 2.69 -15.74
CA GLY A 86 -1.32 3.68 -16.81
C GLY A 86 -2.19 3.34 -18.03
N GLU A 87 -2.93 2.21 -18.02
CA GLU A 87 -3.67 1.71 -19.18
C GLU A 87 -4.76 2.69 -19.64
N VAL A 88 -5.51 3.25 -18.69
CA VAL A 88 -6.56 4.24 -18.98
C VAL A 88 -6.02 5.56 -19.56
N ILE A 89 -4.77 5.91 -19.21
CA ILE A 89 -4.09 7.10 -19.75
C ILE A 89 -3.64 6.81 -21.17
N ALA A 90 -2.96 5.67 -21.38
CA ALA A 90 -2.55 5.21 -22.71
C ALA A 90 -3.74 5.07 -23.66
N LYS A 91 -4.88 4.55 -23.17
CA LYS A 91 -6.09 4.41 -23.98
C LYS A 91 -6.67 5.75 -24.39
N ALA A 92 -6.66 6.73 -23.50
CA ALA A 92 -7.10 8.09 -23.83
C ALA A 92 -6.21 8.74 -24.90
N GLU A 93 -4.89 8.51 -24.85
CA GLU A 93 -3.94 8.96 -25.87
C GLU A 93 -4.16 8.26 -27.22
N GLU A 94 -4.37 6.94 -27.24
CA GLU A 94 -4.69 6.16 -28.45
C GLU A 94 -5.97 6.66 -29.14
N MET A 95 -6.97 7.03 -28.33
CA MET A 95 -8.23 7.58 -28.80
C MET A 95 -8.12 9.05 -29.27
N GLY A 96 -6.95 9.68 -29.15
CA GLY A 96 -6.70 11.05 -29.56
C GLY A 96 -7.24 12.11 -28.59
N VAL A 97 -7.55 11.73 -27.34
CA VAL A 97 -8.07 12.62 -26.29
C VAL A 97 -7.13 12.62 -25.06
N PRO A 98 -5.89 13.12 -25.21
CA PRO A 98 -4.98 13.24 -24.08
C PRO A 98 -5.57 14.16 -23.00
N GLY A 99 -5.38 13.82 -21.73
CA GLY A 99 -5.93 14.58 -20.60
C GLY A 99 -7.42 14.30 -20.31
N LEU A 100 -7.99 13.23 -20.87
CA LEU A 100 -9.33 12.73 -20.50
C LEU A 100 -9.43 12.42 -18.99
N VAL A 101 -8.35 11.89 -18.42
CA VAL A 101 -8.21 11.57 -17.00
C VAL A 101 -6.87 12.10 -16.48
N ASP A 102 -6.89 12.68 -15.28
CA ASP A 102 -5.70 13.04 -14.50
C ASP A 102 -5.71 12.23 -13.21
N ILE A 103 -4.67 11.43 -12.99
CA ILE A 103 -4.55 10.54 -11.83
C ILE A 103 -3.27 10.90 -11.09
N ARG A 104 -3.41 11.27 -9.81
CA ARG A 104 -2.29 11.64 -8.94
C ARG A 104 -2.29 10.81 -7.68
N ALA A 105 -1.10 10.51 -7.16
CA ALA A 105 -0.95 9.93 -5.84
C ALA A 105 -1.20 11.00 -4.76
N SER A 106 -2.16 10.77 -3.87
CA SER A 106 -2.29 11.56 -2.64
C SER A 106 -1.03 11.41 -1.80
N GLN A 107 -0.52 12.53 -1.25
CA GLN A 107 0.70 12.52 -0.42
C GLN A 107 0.44 12.20 1.05
N ASP A 108 -0.80 12.37 1.49
CA ASP A 108 -1.25 12.27 2.88
C ASP A 108 -2.12 11.04 3.15
N THR A 109 -2.61 10.37 2.10
CA THR A 109 -3.49 9.20 2.21
C THR A 109 -2.89 8.02 1.48
N PHE A 110 -2.75 6.91 2.19
CA PHE A 110 -2.28 5.64 1.63
C PHE A 110 -3.13 4.48 2.13
N ILE A 111 -3.28 3.48 1.26
CA ILE A 111 -3.94 2.22 1.53
C ILE A 111 -2.85 1.25 1.99
N PHE A 112 -2.96 0.79 3.23
CA PHE A 112 -2.03 -0.17 3.82
C PHE A 112 -2.63 -1.58 3.76
N ARG A 113 -1.89 -2.55 3.26
CA ARG A 113 -2.30 -3.96 3.17
C ARG A 113 -1.31 -4.82 3.92
N LEU A 114 -1.78 -5.53 4.95
CA LEU A 114 -0.99 -6.40 5.79
C LEU A 114 -1.64 -7.77 5.88
N GLU A 115 -0.84 -8.82 5.69
CA GLU A 115 -1.24 -10.20 5.92
C GLU A 115 -0.36 -10.80 7.02
N SER A 116 -1.00 -11.27 8.10
CA SER A 116 -0.31 -11.98 9.17
C SER A 116 0.02 -13.42 8.78
N THR A 117 1.05 -13.98 9.38
CA THR A 117 1.33 -15.44 9.34
C THR A 117 0.43 -16.25 10.28
N GLY A 118 -0.38 -15.57 11.12
CA GLY A 118 -1.25 -16.18 12.13
C GLY A 118 -0.64 -16.26 13.53
N VAL A 119 0.60 -15.83 13.72
CA VAL A 119 1.25 -15.78 15.06
C VAL A 119 0.63 -14.69 15.93
N LEU A 120 0.28 -13.54 15.34
CA LEU A 120 -0.41 -12.42 15.98
C LEU A 120 -1.50 -11.87 15.05
N PRO A 121 -2.59 -11.26 15.56
CA PRO A 121 -3.54 -10.51 14.75
C PRO A 121 -2.87 -9.37 13.98
N ALA A 122 -3.44 -9.01 12.82
CA ALA A 122 -2.89 -7.99 11.94
C ALA A 122 -2.82 -6.61 12.63
N GLU A 123 -3.88 -6.23 13.35
CA GLU A 123 -3.95 -4.98 14.09
C GLU A 123 -2.87 -4.88 15.19
N GLU A 124 -2.59 -5.97 15.89
CA GLU A 124 -1.60 -6.00 16.97
C GLU A 124 -0.18 -5.84 16.42
N ILE A 125 0.10 -6.40 15.24
CA ILE A 125 1.39 -6.23 14.55
C ILE A 125 1.64 -4.74 14.24
N ILE A 126 0.62 -4.02 13.74
CA ILE A 126 0.73 -2.59 13.43
C ILE A 126 0.99 -1.77 14.70
N LEU A 127 0.19 -1.99 15.75
CA LEU A 127 0.35 -1.28 17.02
C LEU A 127 1.74 -1.51 17.62
N THR A 128 2.20 -2.77 17.62
CA THR A 128 3.55 -3.12 18.09
C THR A 128 4.64 -2.45 17.25
N ALA A 129 4.47 -2.35 15.93
CA ALA A 129 5.42 -1.67 15.06
C ALA A 129 5.53 -0.17 15.38
N LEU A 130 4.40 0.50 15.62
CA LEU A 130 4.35 1.90 16.03
C LEU A 130 5.02 2.11 17.39
N GLU A 131 4.77 1.24 18.36
CA GLU A 131 5.46 1.28 19.65
C GLU A 131 6.97 1.12 19.52
N VAL A 132 7.43 0.19 18.67
CA VAL A 132 8.86 -0.02 18.43
C VAL A 132 9.48 1.22 17.78
N LEU A 133 8.79 1.87 16.84
CA LEU A 133 9.24 3.12 16.25
C LEU A 133 9.31 4.24 17.30
N GLY A 134 8.26 4.41 18.12
CA GLY A 134 8.25 5.38 19.21
C GLY A 134 9.38 5.17 20.21
N LYS A 135 9.63 3.92 20.61
CA LYS A 135 10.77 3.55 21.49
C LYS A 135 12.11 3.95 20.87
N LYS A 136 12.31 3.72 19.56
CA LYS A 136 13.55 4.12 18.87
C LYS A 136 13.76 5.64 18.86
N VAL A 137 12.71 6.40 18.60
CA VAL A 137 12.78 7.87 18.63
C VAL A 137 13.08 8.36 20.04
N GLN A 138 12.42 7.79 21.05
CA GLN A 138 12.67 8.14 22.45
C GLN A 138 14.12 7.84 22.87
N THR A 139 14.66 6.68 22.48
CA THR A 139 16.06 6.33 22.75
C THR A 139 17.01 7.37 22.14
N LEU A 140 16.78 7.76 20.88
CA LEU A 140 17.59 8.76 20.20
C LEU A 140 17.52 10.13 20.90
N MET A 141 16.33 10.57 21.32
CA MET A 141 16.16 11.83 22.05
C MET A 141 16.95 11.84 23.36
N THR A 142 16.88 10.77 24.13
CA THR A 142 17.61 10.65 25.41
C THR A 142 19.12 10.63 25.20
N GLU A 143 19.62 9.97 24.16
CA GLU A 143 21.05 9.98 23.82
C GLU A 143 21.52 11.38 23.42
N LEU A 144 20.73 12.11 22.61
CA LEU A 144 21.05 13.48 22.22
C LEU A 144 21.05 14.46 23.40
N GLU A 145 20.10 14.34 24.32
CA GLU A 145 20.07 15.13 25.56
C GLU A 145 21.29 14.85 26.43
N GLY A 146 21.71 13.58 26.54
CA GLY A 146 22.92 13.18 27.23
C GLY A 146 24.19 13.81 26.61
N GLU A 147 24.31 13.77 25.28
CA GLU A 147 25.43 14.39 24.57
C GLU A 147 25.47 15.91 24.72
N ALA A 148 24.31 16.58 24.69
CA ALA A 148 24.22 18.02 24.91
C ALA A 148 24.72 18.42 26.30
N LEU A 149 24.37 17.64 27.33
CA LEU A 149 24.85 17.87 28.71
C LEU A 149 26.37 17.68 28.86
N ILE A 150 26.94 16.70 28.14
CA ILE A 150 28.40 16.49 28.09
C ILE A 150 29.08 17.68 27.41
N HIS A 151 28.56 18.15 26.28
CA HIS A 151 29.12 19.28 25.53
C HIS A 151 28.98 20.63 26.25
N GLU A 152 27.92 20.85 27.01
CA GLU A 152 27.74 22.05 27.85
C GLU A 152 28.58 22.03 29.14
N GLY A 153 29.36 20.96 29.38
CA GLY A 153 30.20 20.82 30.58
C GLY A 153 29.39 20.66 31.88
N LYS A 154 28.14 20.18 31.79
CA LYS A 154 27.21 20.01 32.92
C LYS A 154 27.11 18.56 33.40
N ALA A 155 27.79 17.62 32.75
CA ALA A 155 27.91 16.24 33.20
C ALA A 155 29.23 16.07 33.98
N GLU A 156 29.15 15.99 35.32
CA GLU A 156 30.19 15.35 36.16
C GLU A 156 30.00 13.83 36.15
#